data_AF-A0A537Z155-F1
#
_entry.id   AF-A0A537Z155-F1
#
_cell.length_a   1.000
_cell.length_b   1.000
_cell.length_c   1.000
_cell.angle_alpha   90.00
_cell.angle_beta   90.00
_cell.angle_gamma   90.00
#
_symmetry.space_group_name_H-M   'P 1'
#
loop_
_entity.id
_entity.type
_entity.pdbx_description
1 polymer ?
#
loop_
_entity_poly.entity_id
_entity_poly.type
_entity_poly.pdbx_seq_one_letter_code
_entity_poly.pdbx_strand_id
1 'polypeptide(L)'
;MSDFTRRDFLKVAGAGGAVIAGSGLAVFKLVGANRSGDTFTFRAVAGLPKQPLPAYATYVLDGRVDLVSGTGVVRRTLHAGAPEAMSAVMFDEFTRDLRVTSVQRTPSRLTIRTVLDGSGYVGEAPTATIHVDQQKGEVRAPFFGSDVDMALNP
;
A
#
# COMPACT_ATOMS: atom_id res chain seq x y z
N MET A 1 29.30 -15.66 31.55
CA MET A 1 28.93 -14.24 31.45
C MET A 1 29.04 -13.89 29.97
N SER A 2 27.90 -13.88 29.27
CA SER A 2 27.83 -13.94 27.81
C SER A 2 27.84 -12.53 27.24
N ASP A 3 28.89 -12.18 26.50
CA ASP A 3 28.97 -10.92 25.77
C ASP A 3 28.31 -11.09 24.40
N PHE A 4 27.01 -10.75 24.34
CA PHE A 4 26.22 -10.79 23.11
C PHE A 4 26.60 -9.60 22.22
N THR A 5 27.53 -9.83 21.30
CA THR A 5 27.94 -8.84 20.30
C THR A 5 26.82 -8.56 19.32
N ARG A 6 26.23 -7.35 19.38
CA ARG A 6 25.15 -6.83 18.52
C ARG A 6 25.51 -6.68 17.02
N ARG A 7 26.58 -7.30 16.53
CA ARG A 7 27.07 -7.18 15.15
C ARG A 7 26.97 -8.47 14.31
N ASP A 8 26.59 -9.61 14.90
CA ASP A 8 26.39 -10.85 14.12
C ASP A 8 24.93 -11.09 13.69
N PHE A 9 23.97 -10.30 14.18
CA PHE A 9 22.57 -10.38 13.69
C PHE A 9 22.38 -9.85 12.27
N LEU A 10 23.34 -9.10 11.72
CA LEU A 10 23.31 -8.61 10.34
C LEU A 10 23.89 -9.59 9.31
N LYS A 11 24.33 -10.79 9.74
CA LYS A 11 24.85 -11.83 8.81
C LYS A 11 23.81 -12.88 8.39
N VAL A 12 22.58 -12.83 8.90
CA VAL A 12 21.52 -13.83 8.61
C VAL A 12 20.32 -13.22 7.86
N ALA A 13 20.50 -12.07 7.20
CA ALA A 13 19.49 -11.47 6.31
C ALA A 13 19.99 -11.36 4.86
N GLY A 14 20.78 -12.33 4.41
CA GLY A 14 21.42 -12.33 3.10
C GLY A 14 21.55 -13.73 2.50
N ALA A 15 20.45 -14.46 2.38
CA ALA A 15 20.41 -15.71 1.61
C ALA A 15 18.97 -15.98 1.13
N GLY A 16 18.72 -15.66 -0.14
CA GLY A 16 17.44 -15.92 -0.81
C GLY A 16 17.56 -15.70 -2.31
N GLY A 17 18.64 -16.21 -2.91
CA GLY A 17 18.85 -16.16 -4.35
C GLY A 17 18.02 -17.21 -5.08
N ALA A 18 17.29 -16.77 -6.10
CA ALA A 18 17.01 -17.54 -7.30
C ALA A 18 16.73 -16.55 -8.44
N VAL A 19 17.78 -16.21 -9.20
CA VAL A 19 17.66 -15.49 -10.47
C VAL A 19 17.48 -16.56 -11.55
N ILE A 20 16.25 -16.73 -12.02
CA ILE A 20 15.97 -17.59 -13.18
C ILE A 20 16.17 -16.72 -14.42
N ALA A 21 17.28 -16.92 -15.11
CA ALA A 21 17.49 -16.41 -16.45
C ALA A 21 16.73 -17.30 -17.44
N GLY A 22 15.75 -16.74 -18.15
CA GLY A 22 15.03 -17.48 -19.19
C GLY A 22 13.80 -16.74 -19.72
N SER A 23 13.93 -16.20 -20.93
CA SER A 23 12.86 -15.83 -21.89
C SER A 23 11.72 -14.92 -21.41
N GLY A 24 11.84 -13.64 -21.78
CA GLY A 24 10.75 -12.81 -22.29
C GLY A 24 9.49 -12.69 -21.44
N LEU A 25 9.51 -11.81 -20.44
CA LEU A 25 8.43 -10.92 -20.00
C LEU A 25 9.02 -10.08 -18.86
N ALA A 26 8.91 -8.76 -18.93
CA ALA A 26 9.45 -7.85 -17.93
C ALA A 26 8.77 -8.06 -16.56
N VAL A 27 9.32 -8.98 -15.76
CA VAL A 27 8.94 -9.16 -14.36
C VAL A 27 9.65 -8.07 -13.56
N PHE A 28 9.05 -6.90 -13.51
CA PHE A 28 9.29 -5.97 -12.42
C PHE A 28 8.80 -6.67 -11.14
N LYS A 29 9.68 -7.45 -10.48
CA LYS A 29 9.48 -7.89 -9.10
C LYS A 29 9.61 -6.65 -8.24
N LEU A 30 8.51 -5.93 -8.15
CA LEU A 30 8.40 -4.79 -7.30
C LEU A 30 8.23 -5.26 -5.87
N VAL A 31 9.22 -4.94 -5.03
CA VAL A 31 9.12 -5.09 -3.58
C VAL A 31 7.90 -4.28 -3.15
N GLY A 32 6.78 -4.94 -2.81
CA GLY A 32 5.59 -4.26 -2.32
C GLY A 32 4.26 -4.57 -3.00
N ALA A 33 4.27 -5.14 -4.20
CA ALA A 33 3.04 -5.49 -4.88
C ALA A 33 3.13 -6.87 -5.53
N ASN A 34 2.17 -7.72 -5.17
CA ASN A 34 2.09 -9.06 -5.73
C ASN A 34 1.21 -9.03 -6.97
N ARG A 35 1.82 -9.31 -8.11
CA ARG A 35 1.09 -9.56 -9.34
C ARG A 35 1.01 -11.07 -9.55
N SER A 36 -0.21 -11.61 -9.49
CA SER A 36 -0.49 -13.01 -9.83
C SER A 36 -1.43 -13.04 -11.02
N GLY A 37 -0.87 -13.28 -12.21
CA GLY A 37 -1.59 -13.18 -13.47
C GLY A 37 -2.18 -11.78 -13.69
N ASP A 38 -3.49 -11.73 -13.76
CA ASP A 38 -4.27 -10.51 -14.00
C ASP A 38 -4.70 -9.81 -12.71
N THR A 39 -4.47 -10.41 -11.54
CA THR A 39 -4.73 -9.75 -10.25
C THR A 39 -3.48 -9.00 -9.79
N PHE A 40 -3.69 -7.73 -9.42
CA PHE A 40 -2.73 -6.87 -8.74
C PHE A 40 -3.17 -6.68 -7.29
N THR A 41 -2.36 -7.15 -6.35
CA THR A 41 -2.54 -6.84 -4.93
C THR A 41 -1.43 -5.93 -4.45
N PHE A 42 -1.79 -4.95 -3.63
CA PHE A 42 -0.84 -4.03 -3.02
C PHE A 42 -1.26 -3.68 -1.61
N ARG A 43 -0.26 -3.37 -0.80
CA ARG A 43 -0.45 -2.72 0.50
C ARG A 43 0.39 -1.45 0.50
N ALA A 44 -0.17 -0.36 1.00
CA ALA A 44 0.54 0.90 1.15
C ALA A 44 0.35 1.45 2.55
N VAL A 45 1.40 2.04 3.11
CA VAL A 45 1.41 2.50 4.50
C VAL A 45 2.02 3.91 4.60
N ALA A 46 1.42 4.78 5.41
CA ALA A 46 1.95 6.08 5.76
C ALA A 46 1.68 6.43 7.23
N GLY A 47 2.62 7.09 7.88
CA GLY A 47 2.42 7.68 9.20
C GLY A 47 1.72 9.03 9.10
N LEU A 48 0.77 9.30 9.99
CA LEU A 48 0.04 10.55 10.11
C LEU A 48 0.26 11.18 11.51
N PRO A 49 0.52 12.50 11.58
CA PRO A 49 0.88 13.39 10.48
C PRO A 49 2.21 13.00 9.82
N LYS A 50 2.47 13.50 8.61
CA LYS A 50 3.74 13.30 7.92
C LYS A 50 4.85 14.09 8.63
N GLN A 51 6.09 13.62 8.46
CA GLN A 51 7.29 14.32 8.94
C GLN A 51 7.26 15.81 8.55
N PRO A 52 7.79 16.71 9.41
CA PRO A 52 8.64 16.44 10.57
C PRO A 52 7.90 16.14 11.89
N LEU A 53 6.56 16.15 11.88
CA LEU A 53 5.79 15.81 13.07
C LEU A 53 5.86 14.29 13.35
N PRO A 54 5.86 13.87 14.63
CA PRO A 54 5.82 12.45 14.96
C PRO A 54 4.48 11.86 14.53
N ALA A 55 4.54 10.75 13.80
CA ALA A 55 3.35 10.00 13.43
C ALA A 55 2.77 9.34 14.68
N TYR A 56 1.46 9.54 14.91
CA TYR A 56 0.71 8.89 15.99
C TYR A 56 -0.37 7.95 15.48
N ALA A 57 -0.63 7.96 14.17
CA ALA A 57 -1.52 7.05 13.50
C ALA A 57 -0.88 6.53 12.21
N THR A 58 -1.31 5.34 11.77
CA THR A 58 -0.84 4.72 10.55
C THR A 58 -2.00 4.54 9.61
N TYR A 59 -1.90 5.18 8.46
CA TYR A 59 -2.82 5.05 7.36
C TYR A 59 -2.41 3.87 6.48
N VAL A 60 -3.33 2.94 6.25
CA VAL A 60 -3.09 1.74 5.44
C VAL A 60 -4.12 1.65 4.32
N LEU A 61 -3.63 1.30 3.13
CA LEU A 61 -4.45 0.95 1.97
C LEU A 61 -4.09 -0.45 1.51
N ASP A 62 -5.06 -1.36 1.60
CA ASP A 62 -4.97 -2.72 1.09
C ASP A 62 -5.82 -2.85 -0.16
N GLY A 63 -5.18 -3.03 -1.32
CA GLY A 63 -5.88 -3.11 -2.60
C GLY A 63 -5.77 -4.49 -3.23
N ARG A 64 -6.87 -4.96 -3.80
CA ARG A 64 -6.92 -6.11 -4.70
C ARG A 64 -7.72 -5.73 -5.95
N VAL A 65 -7.05 -5.76 -7.09
CA VAL A 65 -7.57 -5.25 -8.35
C VAL A 65 -7.38 -6.28 -9.44
N ASP A 66 -8.42 -6.53 -10.21
CA ASP A 66 -8.36 -7.29 -11.45
C ASP A 66 -8.06 -6.33 -12.60
N LEU A 67 -6.90 -6.52 -13.24
CA LEU A 67 -6.39 -5.64 -14.29
C LEU A 67 -7.07 -5.86 -15.65
N VAL A 68 -7.80 -6.96 -15.82
CA VAL A 68 -8.52 -7.29 -17.07
C VAL A 68 -9.89 -6.64 -17.07
N SER A 69 -10.66 -6.83 -15.99
CA SER A 69 -11.96 -6.19 -15.81
C SER A 69 -11.86 -4.72 -15.38
N GLY A 70 -10.73 -4.32 -14.79
CA GLY A 70 -10.55 -2.98 -14.22
C GLY A 70 -11.38 -2.75 -12.95
N THR A 71 -11.76 -3.82 -12.26
CA THR A 71 -12.59 -3.80 -11.05
C THR A 71 -11.85 -4.44 -9.87
N GLY A 72 -12.42 -4.34 -8.67
CA GLY A 72 -11.79 -4.83 -7.46
C GLY A 72 -12.22 -4.05 -6.22
N VAL A 73 -11.43 -4.19 -5.16
CA VAL A 73 -11.67 -3.56 -3.87
C VAL A 73 -10.39 -2.96 -3.33
N VAL A 74 -10.53 -1.82 -2.67
CA VAL A 74 -9.48 -1.20 -1.87
C VAL A 74 -10.04 -0.94 -0.50
N ARG A 75 -9.42 -1.50 0.52
CA ARG A 75 -9.76 -1.25 1.91
C ARG A 75 -8.84 -0.19 2.47
N ARG A 76 -9.44 0.80 3.09
CA ARG A 76 -8.81 1.91 3.78
C ARG A 76 -8.92 1.67 5.28
N THR A 77 -7.82 1.71 6.02
CA THR A 77 -7.84 1.63 7.49
C THR A 77 -6.93 2.67 8.12
N LEU A 78 -7.22 2.99 9.38
CA LEU A 78 -6.38 3.84 10.22
C LEU A 78 -6.10 3.09 11.52
N HIS A 79 -4.84 2.97 11.88
CA HIS A 79 -4.37 2.30 13.08
C HIS A 79 -3.74 3.31 14.04
N ALA A 80 -3.81 3.04 15.34
CA ALA A 80 -3.04 3.82 16.32
C ALA A 80 -1.54 3.45 16.24
N GLY A 81 -0.67 4.43 16.47
CA GLY A 81 0.79 4.27 16.42
C GLY A 81 1.41 4.61 15.07
N ALA A 82 2.72 4.83 15.08
CA ALA A 82 3.52 5.08 13.88
C ALA A 82 3.70 3.78 13.05
N PRO A 83 4.06 3.86 11.75
CA PRO A 83 4.18 2.67 10.90
C PRO A 83 5.13 1.60 11.43
N GLU A 84 6.21 2.00 12.10
CA GLU A 84 7.20 1.12 12.72
C GLU A 84 6.73 0.45 14.03
N ALA A 85 5.67 0.97 14.64
CA ALA A 85 5.11 0.53 15.92
C ALA A 85 3.57 0.56 15.88
N MET A 86 3.00 0.09 14.77
CA MET A 86 1.56 0.11 14.52
C MET A 86 0.83 -0.82 15.51
N SER A 87 -0.18 -0.29 16.19
CA SER A 87 -1.04 -1.02 17.10
C SER A 87 -2.09 -1.85 16.37
N ALA A 88 -2.57 -2.90 17.04
CA ALA A 88 -3.76 -3.64 16.62
C ALA A 88 -5.06 -2.82 16.77
N VAL A 89 -5.01 -1.71 17.53
CA VAL A 89 -6.15 -0.80 17.68
C VAL A 89 -6.38 -0.04 16.37
N MET A 90 -7.57 -0.27 15.80
CA MET A 90 -8.06 0.41 14.60
C MET A 90 -9.06 1.49 14.97
N PHE A 91 -9.03 2.59 14.22
CA PHE A 91 -10.08 3.59 14.25
C PHE A 91 -11.16 3.18 13.23
N ASP A 92 -12.12 2.39 13.69
CA ASP A 92 -13.16 1.80 12.84
C ASP A 92 -14.00 2.86 12.12
N GLU A 93 -14.16 4.04 12.71
CA GLU A 93 -14.83 5.17 12.08
C GLU A 93 -14.16 5.57 10.75
N PHE A 94 -12.84 5.42 10.62
CA PHE A 94 -12.10 5.78 9.40
C PHE A 94 -11.91 4.62 8.42
N THR A 95 -12.30 3.41 8.82
CA THR A 95 -12.16 2.20 8.02
C THR A 95 -13.25 2.13 6.96
N ARG A 96 -12.88 2.03 5.68
CA ARG A 96 -13.82 1.99 4.56
C ARG A 96 -13.40 1.02 3.47
N ASP A 97 -14.38 0.34 2.90
CA ASP A 97 -14.20 -0.41 1.67
C ASP A 97 -14.57 0.49 0.48
N LEU A 98 -13.69 0.51 -0.50
CA LEU A 98 -13.79 1.29 -1.72
C LEU A 98 -13.89 0.32 -2.89
N ARG A 99 -14.98 0.38 -3.63
CA ARG A 99 -15.15 -0.41 -4.85
C ARG A 99 -14.36 0.24 -5.98
N VAL A 100 -13.49 -0.51 -6.63
CA VAL A 100 -12.76 -0.06 -7.81
C VAL A 100 -13.69 -0.09 -9.02
N THR A 101 -13.77 1.03 -9.73
CA THR A 101 -14.63 1.20 -10.91
C THR A 101 -13.86 1.30 -12.21
N SER A 102 -12.58 1.68 -12.15
CA SER A 102 -11.71 1.63 -13.32
C SER A 102 -10.25 1.61 -12.92
N VAL A 103 -9.42 1.07 -13.81
CA VAL A 103 -7.98 1.03 -13.68
C VAL A 103 -7.38 1.48 -15.01
N GLN A 104 -6.62 2.57 -14.99
CA GLN A 104 -5.78 2.96 -16.12
C GLN A 104 -4.35 2.52 -15.85
N ARG A 105 -3.74 1.86 -16.84
CA ARG A 105 -2.41 1.28 -16.71
C ARG A 105 -1.43 1.91 -17.68
N THR A 106 -0.26 2.24 -17.16
CA THR A 106 0.96 2.44 -17.92
C THR A 106 2.00 1.39 -17.49
N PRO A 107 3.16 1.26 -18.16
CA PRO A 107 4.14 0.24 -17.80
C PRO A 107 4.57 0.25 -16.33
N SER A 108 4.67 1.42 -15.71
CA SER A 108 5.12 1.58 -14.31
C SER A 108 4.12 2.22 -13.37
N ARG A 109 2.93 2.62 -13.85
CA ARG A 109 1.92 3.27 -13.00
C ARG A 109 0.53 2.70 -13.20
N LEU A 110 -0.22 2.65 -12.10
CA LEU A 110 -1.65 2.40 -12.10
C LEU A 110 -2.37 3.64 -11.55
N THR A 111 -3.42 4.05 -12.25
CA THR A 111 -4.39 5.00 -11.74
C THR A 111 -5.67 4.23 -11.48
N ILE A 112 -6.07 4.14 -10.22
CA ILE A 112 -7.22 3.36 -9.77
C ILE A 112 -8.30 4.36 -9.35
N ARG A 113 -9.46 4.30 -9.98
CA ARG A 113 -10.63 5.07 -9.54
C ARG A 113 -11.52 4.20 -8.69
N THR A 114 -11.96 4.76 -7.57
CA THR A 114 -12.82 4.06 -6.63
C THR A 114 -14.05 4.88 -6.30
N VAL A 115 -15.08 4.18 -5.86
CA VAL A 115 -16.27 4.73 -5.24
C VAL A 115 -16.42 4.13 -3.85
N LEU A 116 -16.89 4.92 -2.90
CA LEU A 116 -17.19 4.43 -1.56
C LEU A 116 -18.28 3.36 -1.64
N ASP A 117 -18.09 2.25 -0.92
CA ASP A 117 -19.15 1.26 -0.73
C ASP A 117 -19.95 1.65 0.52
N GLY A 118 -21.24 1.96 0.36
CA GLY A 118 -22.11 2.44 1.44
C GLY A 118 -22.12 3.96 1.66
N SER A 119 -22.46 4.38 2.88
CA SER A 119 -22.68 5.79 3.26
C SER A 119 -21.38 6.45 3.73
N GLY A 120 -21.04 7.62 3.15
CA GLY A 120 -19.88 8.42 3.57
C GLY A 120 -20.20 9.40 4.71
N TYR A 121 -19.16 9.99 5.29
CA TYR A 121 -19.34 11.13 6.19
C TYR A 121 -19.71 12.41 5.43
N VAL A 122 -20.30 13.35 6.15
CA VAL A 122 -20.49 14.71 5.63
C VAL A 122 -19.11 15.31 5.31
N GLY A 123 -18.89 15.65 4.05
CA GLY A 123 -17.62 16.16 3.54
C GLY A 123 -16.64 15.09 3.03
N GLU A 124 -16.95 13.80 3.16
CA GLU A 124 -16.18 12.73 2.54
C GLU A 124 -16.51 12.63 1.04
N ALA A 125 -15.47 12.63 0.20
CA ALA A 125 -15.65 12.48 -1.23
C ALA A 125 -16.13 11.04 -1.54
N PRO A 126 -17.26 10.85 -2.26
CA PRO A 126 -17.77 9.52 -2.60
C PRO A 126 -16.89 8.81 -3.64
N THR A 127 -15.98 9.53 -4.29
CA THR A 127 -15.04 9.01 -5.27
C THR A 127 -13.63 9.37 -4.89
N ALA A 128 -12.69 8.44 -5.11
CA ALA A 128 -11.26 8.68 -4.92
C ALA A 128 -10.47 8.21 -6.13
N THR A 129 -9.29 8.82 -6.31
CA THR A 129 -8.31 8.37 -7.30
C THR A 129 -7.03 8.01 -6.54
N ILE A 130 -6.57 6.78 -6.72
CA ILE A 130 -5.34 6.27 -6.12
C ILE A 130 -4.30 6.11 -7.23
N HIS A 131 -3.12 6.66 -7.04
CA HIS A 131 -2.01 6.54 -7.96
C HIS A 131 -0.95 5.62 -7.37
N VAL A 132 -0.64 4.54 -8.06
CA VAL A 132 0.42 3.61 -7.69
C VAL A 132 1.57 3.82 -8.67
N ASP A 133 2.71 4.31 -8.19
CA ASP A 133 3.97 4.33 -8.94
C ASP A 133 4.80 3.13 -8.51
N GLN A 134 4.76 2.11 -9.37
CA GLN A 134 5.45 0.87 -9.11
C GLN A 134 6.95 1.12 -9.06
N GLN A 135 7.51 1.83 -10.03
CA GLN A 135 8.96 2.05 -10.07
C GLN A 135 9.52 2.73 -8.83
N LYS A 136 8.75 3.64 -8.21
CA LYS A 136 9.16 4.32 -6.97
C LYS A 136 8.79 3.57 -5.70
N GLY A 137 7.91 2.57 -5.76
CA GLY A 137 7.33 1.96 -4.58
C GLY A 137 6.48 2.95 -3.77
N GLU A 138 5.74 3.82 -4.47
CA GLU A 138 4.93 4.88 -3.86
C GLU A 138 3.46 4.72 -4.24
N VAL A 139 2.57 5.01 -3.29
CA VAL A 139 1.13 5.16 -3.53
C VAL A 139 0.69 6.53 -3.05
N ARG A 140 -0.02 7.27 -3.89
CA ARG A 140 -0.70 8.51 -3.50
C ARG A 140 -2.20 8.26 -3.45
N ALA A 141 -2.81 8.61 -2.33
CA ALA A 141 -4.23 8.45 -2.13
C ALA A 141 -4.83 9.53 -1.24
N PRO A 142 -6.12 9.86 -1.42
CA PRO A 142 -6.78 10.86 -0.60
C PRO A 142 -7.14 10.31 0.78
N PHE A 143 -6.88 11.13 1.81
CA PHE A 143 -7.34 10.95 3.17
C PHE A 143 -7.95 12.27 3.66
N PHE A 144 -9.26 12.30 3.91
CA PHE A 144 -9.99 13.45 4.45
C PHE A 144 -9.65 14.81 3.80
N GLY A 145 -9.69 14.86 2.46
CA GLY A 145 -9.48 16.10 1.70
C GLY A 145 -8.03 16.45 1.41
N SER A 146 -7.07 15.64 1.85
CA SER A 146 -5.64 15.80 1.53
C SER A 146 -5.09 14.54 0.86
N ASP A 147 -4.16 14.71 -0.09
CA ASP A 147 -3.43 13.57 -0.65
C ASP A 147 -2.27 13.17 0.27
N VAL A 148 -2.14 11.87 0.50
CA VAL A 148 -1.07 11.28 1.30
C VAL A 148 -0.19 10.44 0.39
N ASP A 149 1.11 10.72 0.39
CA ASP A 149 2.10 9.82 -0.20
C ASP A 149 2.44 8.71 0.80
N MET A 150 2.38 7.48 0.33
CA MET A 150 2.51 6.26 1.11
C MET A 150 3.59 5.38 0.50
N ALA A 151 4.30 4.64 1.34
CA ALA A 151 5.24 3.63 0.88
C ALA A 151 4.48 2.35 0.52
N LEU A 152 4.78 1.80 -0.65
CA LEU A 152 4.30 0.49 -1.07
C LEU A 152 5.02 -0.58 -0.23
N ASN A 153 4.26 -1.35 0.53
CA ASN A 153 4.77 -2.31 1.51
C ASN A 153 4.35 -3.74 1.09
N PRO A 154 5.27 -4.73 1.07
CA PRO A 154 4.96 -6.09 0.64
C PRO A 154 4.04 -6.86 1.58
#